data_AF-A0A4P8CAS9-F1
#
_entry.id   AF-A0A4P8CAS9-F1
#
_cell.length_a   1.000
_cell.length_b   1.000
_cell.length_c   1.000
_cell.angle_alpha   90.00
_cell.angle_beta   90.00
_cell.angle_gamma   90.00
#
_symmetry.space_group_name_H-M   'P 1'
#
loop_
_entity.id
_entity.type
_entity.pdbx_description
1 polymer ?
#
loop_
_entity_poly.entity_id
_entity_poly.type
_entity_poly.pdbx_seq_one_letter_code
_entity_poly.pdbx_strand_id
1 'polypeptide(L)'
;MSLSRFLLKIIPSSFLKEDDATQKKSNEFIAEATFGSNLVDGEPTWKWAEEHKDDLEVMKRCCDAELITMKKCGLVPAPYYFERVAILSRKNSDYRQEIFYCEQYIKMVEDFYIQNGTLGIADVRESPRFKRIVKRLQQAKKLYAKQISL
;
A
#
# COMPACT_ATOMS: atom_id res chain seq x y z
N MET A 1 49.59 -14.56 3.77
CA MET A 1 49.79 -13.98 2.43
C MET A 1 48.82 -14.64 1.47
N SER A 2 48.13 -13.82 0.67
CA SER A 2 47.01 -14.15 -0.20
C SER A 2 47.47 -14.80 -1.51
N LEU A 3 46.83 -15.91 -1.90
CA LEU A 3 46.88 -16.47 -3.25
C LEU A 3 45.48 -16.96 -3.63
N SER A 4 44.60 -16.01 -3.93
CA SER A 4 43.40 -16.26 -4.74
C SER A 4 43.27 -15.13 -5.75
N ARG A 5 43.93 -15.33 -6.89
CA ARG A 5 43.62 -14.65 -8.13
C ARG A 5 43.55 -15.71 -9.21
N PHE A 6 42.64 -15.48 -10.15
CA PHE A 6 42.35 -16.26 -11.37
C PHE A 6 41.34 -17.39 -11.25
N LEU A 7 40.05 -17.04 -11.08
CA LEU A 7 38.95 -17.56 -11.90
C LEU A 7 37.78 -16.54 -11.97
N LEU A 8 38.06 -15.31 -12.42
CA LEU A 8 37.02 -14.39 -12.90
C LEU A 8 37.30 -14.14 -14.38
N LYS A 9 36.94 -15.12 -15.21
CA LYS A 9 36.84 -14.94 -16.66
C LYS A 9 35.42 -15.28 -17.09
N ILE A 10 34.71 -14.20 -17.43
CA ILE A 10 33.71 -14.11 -18.50
C ILE A 10 32.41 -14.86 -18.19
N ILE A 11 31.55 -14.24 -17.40
CA ILE A 11 30.11 -14.37 -17.62
C ILE A 11 29.80 -13.44 -18.80
N PRO A 12 29.32 -13.95 -19.95
CA PRO A 12 28.95 -13.10 -21.07
C PRO A 12 27.83 -12.14 -20.62
N SER A 13 27.95 -10.87 -21.00
CA SER A 13 27.00 -9.79 -20.70
C SER A 13 25.58 -10.02 -21.26
N SER A 14 25.36 -11.13 -21.95
CA SER A 14 24.05 -11.60 -22.42
C SER A 14 23.16 -12.20 -21.32
N PHE A 15 23.69 -12.46 -20.12
CA PHE A 15 22.93 -12.97 -18.98
C PHE A 15 22.41 -11.89 -17.99
N LEU A 16 22.62 -10.60 -18.30
CA LEU A 16 22.04 -9.47 -17.56
C LEU A 16 20.96 -8.75 -18.39
N LYS A 17 20.04 -9.53 -18.97
CA LYS A 17 18.81 -9.02 -19.60
C LYS A 17 17.63 -9.92 -19.25
N GLU A 18 17.36 -10.06 -17.97
CA GLU A 18 15.98 -10.05 -17.49
C GLU A 18 15.81 -8.60 -16.99
N ASP A 19 14.90 -7.78 -17.51
CA ASP A 19 13.73 -7.37 -16.72
C ASP A 19 12.96 -6.25 -17.46
N ASP A 20 12.23 -6.58 -18.53
CA ASP A 20 11.28 -5.62 -19.11
C ASP A 20 10.05 -6.32 -19.70
N ALA A 21 10.29 -7.33 -20.55
CA ALA A 21 9.20 -8.08 -21.19
C ALA A 21 8.37 -8.92 -20.19
N THR A 22 9.02 -9.51 -19.19
CA THR A 22 8.38 -10.34 -18.15
C THR A 22 7.55 -9.49 -17.19
N GLN A 23 8.09 -8.33 -16.80
CA GLN A 23 7.45 -7.37 -15.91
C GLN A 23 6.26 -6.68 -16.60
N LYS A 24 6.38 -6.37 -17.90
CA LYS A 24 5.27 -5.81 -18.69
C LYS A 24 4.09 -6.78 -18.75
N LYS A 25 4.34 -8.08 -18.95
CA LYS A 25 3.30 -9.11 -18.94
C LYS A 25 2.63 -9.29 -17.57
N SER A 26 3.38 -9.22 -16.46
CA SER A 26 2.77 -9.32 -15.13
C SER A 26 1.86 -8.13 -14.81
N ASN A 27 2.24 -6.93 -15.26
CA ASN A 27 1.46 -5.71 -15.02
C ASN A 27 0.17 -5.71 -15.82
N GLU A 28 0.25 -6.14 -17.08
CA GLU A 28 -0.91 -6.31 -17.96
C GLU A 28 -1.90 -7.33 -17.37
N PHE A 29 -1.40 -8.44 -16.82
CA PHE A 29 -2.23 -9.45 -16.16
C PHE A 29 -2.90 -8.92 -14.87
N ILE A 30 -2.18 -8.17 -14.03
CA ILE A 30 -2.76 -7.56 -12.81
C ILE A 30 -3.80 -6.51 -13.18
N ALA A 31 -3.54 -5.71 -14.21
CA ALA A 31 -4.50 -4.73 -14.72
C ALA A 31 -5.74 -5.44 -15.25
N GLU A 32 -5.60 -6.51 -16.01
CA GLU A 32 -6.73 -7.32 -16.51
C GLU A 32 -7.54 -7.94 -15.36
N ALA A 33 -6.86 -8.59 -14.41
CA ALA A 33 -7.50 -9.24 -13.26
C ALA A 33 -8.26 -8.26 -12.34
N THR A 34 -7.84 -6.99 -12.32
CA THR A 34 -8.51 -5.93 -11.54
C THR A 34 -9.40 -5.04 -12.39
N PHE A 35 -9.61 -5.35 -13.67
CA PHE A 35 -10.33 -4.51 -14.63
C PHE A 35 -9.83 -3.06 -14.66
N GLY A 36 -8.51 -2.88 -14.57
CA GLY A 36 -7.83 -1.58 -14.50
C GLY A 36 -8.06 -0.79 -13.21
N SER A 37 -8.74 -1.37 -12.21
CA SER A 37 -9.13 -0.66 -10.98
C SER A 37 -7.96 -0.36 -10.06
N ASN A 38 -6.86 -1.09 -10.23
CA ASN A 38 -5.63 -0.93 -9.47
C ASN A 38 -4.60 -0.03 -10.18
N LEU A 39 -5.05 0.80 -11.13
CA LEU A 39 -4.21 1.76 -11.85
C LEU A 39 -4.38 3.16 -11.28
N VAL A 40 -3.25 3.84 -11.07
CA VAL A 40 -3.15 5.28 -10.79
C VAL A 40 -2.31 5.89 -11.89
N ASP A 41 -2.85 6.87 -12.62
CA ASP A 41 -2.18 7.55 -13.74
C ASP A 41 -1.64 6.57 -14.82
N GLY A 42 -2.34 5.46 -15.03
CA GLY A 42 -2.00 4.43 -16.03
C GLY A 42 -1.00 3.36 -15.54
N GLU A 43 -0.49 3.50 -14.32
CA GLU A 43 0.50 2.59 -13.73
C GLU A 43 -0.09 1.87 -12.51
N PRO A 44 0.32 0.63 -12.21
CA PRO A 44 -0.21 -0.11 -11.07
C PRO A 44 0.23 0.52 -9.74
N THR A 45 -0.63 0.46 -8.72
CA THR A 45 -0.38 1.12 -7.42
C THR A 45 0.96 0.77 -6.76
N TRP A 46 1.48 -0.45 -6.95
CA TRP A 46 2.75 -0.88 -6.36
C TRP A 46 3.98 -0.13 -6.92
N LYS A 47 3.94 0.33 -8.17
CA LYS A 47 5.04 1.12 -8.75
C LYS A 47 5.15 2.48 -8.05
N TRP A 48 4.00 3.10 -7.78
CA TRP A 48 3.93 4.32 -6.97
C TRP A 48 4.37 4.11 -5.53
N ALA A 49 4.19 2.91 -4.98
CA ALA A 49 4.68 2.56 -3.65
C ALA A 49 6.20 2.52 -3.54
N GLU A 50 6.91 2.30 -4.64
CA GLU A 50 8.38 2.24 -4.69
C GLU A 50 8.98 3.63 -4.96
N GLU A 51 8.49 4.31 -5.99
CA GLU A 51 9.07 5.56 -6.50
C GLU A 51 8.53 6.80 -5.76
N HIS A 52 7.29 6.75 -5.27
CA HIS A 52 6.54 7.91 -4.80
C HIS A 52 5.94 7.73 -3.39
N LYS A 53 6.50 6.84 -2.58
CA LYS A 53 5.96 6.53 -1.23
C LYS A 53 5.80 7.73 -0.32
N ASP A 54 6.61 8.78 -0.51
CA ASP A 54 6.62 10.00 0.30
C ASP A 54 5.79 11.15 -0.32
N ASP A 55 5.12 10.92 -1.46
CA ASP A 55 4.16 11.85 -2.07
C ASP A 55 2.74 11.58 -1.52
N LEU A 56 2.20 12.56 -0.78
CA LEU A 56 0.91 12.43 -0.12
C LEU A 56 -0.24 12.29 -1.12
N GLU A 57 -0.24 13.08 -2.20
CA GLU A 57 -1.35 13.08 -3.15
C GLU A 57 -1.37 11.79 -3.99
N VAL A 58 -0.19 11.26 -4.35
CA VAL A 58 -0.09 9.94 -4.99
C VAL A 58 -0.62 8.85 -4.06
N MET A 59 -0.20 8.83 -2.79
CA MET A 59 -0.67 7.81 -1.84
C MET A 59 -2.19 7.88 -1.58
N LYS A 60 -2.79 9.07 -1.63
CA LYS A 60 -4.25 9.24 -1.56
C LYS A 60 -4.94 8.63 -2.78
N ARG A 61 -4.44 8.88 -4.00
CA ARG A 61 -4.96 8.24 -5.22
C ARG A 61 -4.83 6.71 -5.17
N CYS A 62 -3.74 6.18 -4.61
CA CYS A 62 -3.62 4.74 -4.38
C CYS A 62 -4.67 4.21 -3.39
N CYS A 63 -5.02 4.96 -2.34
CA CYS A 63 -6.13 4.57 -1.46
C CYS A 63 -7.45 4.49 -2.23
N ASP A 64 -7.73 5.45 -3.11
CA ASP A 64 -8.95 5.45 -3.93
C ASP A 64 -8.99 4.23 -4.88
N ALA A 65 -7.87 3.89 -5.50
CA ALA A 65 -7.75 2.71 -6.36
C ALA A 65 -8.00 1.39 -5.59
N GLU A 66 -7.48 1.27 -4.36
CA GLU A 66 -7.76 0.13 -3.49
C GLU A 66 -9.26 0.01 -3.15
N LEU A 67 -9.94 1.14 -2.88
CA LEU A 67 -11.37 1.13 -2.61
C LEU A 67 -12.21 0.76 -3.83
N ILE A 68 -11.83 1.21 -5.02
CA ILE A 68 -12.49 0.82 -6.27
C ILE A 68 -12.27 -0.68 -6.50
N THR A 69 -11.05 -1.17 -6.30
CA THR A 69 -10.70 -2.59 -6.44
C THR A 69 -11.51 -3.46 -5.49
N MET A 70 -11.65 -3.06 -4.23
CA MET A 70 -12.52 -3.76 -3.28
C MET A 70 -13.96 -3.84 -3.78
N LYS A 71 -14.52 -2.73 -4.27
CA LYS A 71 -15.91 -2.71 -4.77
C LYS A 71 -16.13 -3.62 -5.98
N LYS A 72 -15.15 -3.73 -6.87
CA LYS A 72 -15.28 -4.54 -8.09
C LYS A 72 -14.93 -6.01 -7.88
N CYS A 73 -13.89 -6.28 -7.10
CA CYS A 73 -13.30 -7.61 -6.98
C CYS A 73 -13.68 -8.30 -5.65
N GLY A 74 -14.29 -7.59 -4.70
CA GLY A 74 -14.62 -8.14 -3.38
C GLY A 74 -13.39 -8.47 -2.53
N LEU A 75 -12.27 -7.79 -2.76
CA LEU A 75 -11.00 -8.01 -2.05
C LEU A 75 -10.80 -6.95 -0.97
N VAL A 76 -10.28 -7.36 0.19
CA VAL A 76 -9.92 -6.41 1.25
C VAL A 76 -8.81 -5.48 0.76
N PRO A 77 -8.94 -4.15 0.92
CA PRO A 77 -7.95 -3.21 0.44
C PRO A 77 -6.62 -3.39 1.17
N ALA A 78 -5.51 -3.19 0.47
CA ALA A 78 -4.18 -3.28 1.06
C ALA A 78 -3.96 -2.16 2.10
N PRO A 79 -3.50 -2.47 3.33
CA PRO A 79 -3.30 -1.45 4.37
C PRO A 79 -2.17 -0.47 4.10
N TYR A 80 -1.29 -0.77 3.13
CA TYR A 80 -0.04 -0.02 2.93
C TYR A 80 -0.30 1.46 2.64
N TYR A 81 -1.13 1.76 1.64
CA TYR A 81 -1.36 3.14 1.19
C TYR A 81 -2.05 3.98 2.28
N PHE A 82 -3.03 3.40 2.98
CA PHE A 82 -3.70 4.05 4.11
C PHE A 82 -2.74 4.35 5.27
N GLU A 83 -1.84 3.41 5.59
CA GLU A 83 -0.78 3.65 6.59
C GLU A 83 0.18 4.76 6.13
N ARG A 84 0.54 4.80 4.84
CA ARG A 84 1.43 5.84 4.27
C ARG A 84 0.78 7.22 4.31
N VAL A 85 -0.48 7.35 3.89
CA VAL A 85 -1.23 8.61 3.99
C VAL A 85 -1.26 9.07 5.45
N ALA A 86 -1.62 8.20 6.40
CA ALA A 86 -1.63 8.55 7.83
C ALA A 86 -0.25 9.03 8.35
N ILE A 87 0.85 8.43 7.89
CA ILE A 87 2.21 8.88 8.22
C ILE A 87 2.48 10.28 7.67
N LEU A 88 2.15 10.52 6.40
CA LEU A 88 2.44 11.78 5.72
C LEU A 88 1.55 12.92 6.26
N SER A 89 0.27 12.67 6.51
CA SER A 89 -0.63 13.63 7.16
C SER A 89 -0.09 14.06 8.52
N ARG A 90 0.42 13.12 9.35
CA ARG A 90 1.06 13.45 10.62
C ARG A 90 2.29 14.33 10.47
N LYS A 91 3.16 14.04 9.49
CA LYS A 91 4.35 14.87 9.23
C LYS A 91 3.96 16.31 8.89
N ASN A 92 2.81 16.49 8.22
CA ASN A 92 2.25 17.79 7.89
C ASN A 92 1.39 18.41 9.01
N SER A 93 1.33 17.78 10.20
CA SER A 93 0.44 18.15 11.31
C SER A 93 -1.05 18.21 10.95
N ASP A 94 -1.47 17.51 9.88
CA ASP A 94 -2.87 17.37 9.50
C ASP A 94 -3.47 16.13 10.19
N TYR A 95 -3.75 16.27 11.49
CA TYR A 95 -4.34 15.18 12.27
C TYR A 95 -5.76 14.85 11.84
N ARG A 96 -6.50 15.79 11.24
CA ARG A 96 -7.85 15.54 10.73
C ARG A 96 -7.81 14.57 9.56
N GLN A 97 -6.87 14.75 8.63
CA GLN A 97 -6.66 13.84 7.52
C GLN A 97 -6.13 12.48 7.98
N GLU A 98 -5.20 12.44 8.95
CA GLU A 98 -4.73 11.18 9.55
C GLU A 98 -5.92 10.38 10.12
N ILE A 99 -6.79 11.04 10.90
CA ILE A 99 -8.00 10.42 11.45
C ILE A 99 -8.89 9.88 10.34
N PHE A 100 -9.21 10.71 9.34
CA PHE A 100 -10.11 10.33 8.24
C PHE A 100 -9.66 9.05 7.53
N TYR A 101 -8.40 8.98 7.09
CA TYR A 101 -7.92 7.80 6.36
C TYR A 101 -7.79 6.56 7.25
N CYS A 102 -7.43 6.70 8.53
CA CYS A 102 -7.44 5.58 9.45
C CYS A 102 -8.86 5.06 9.72
N GLU A 103 -9.83 5.94 9.95
CA GLU A 103 -11.23 5.55 10.20
C GLU A 103 -11.86 4.90 8.98
N GLN A 104 -11.67 5.49 7.79
CA GLN A 104 -12.14 4.93 6.52
C GLN A 104 -11.63 3.50 6.32
N TYR A 105 -10.32 3.28 6.52
CA TYR A 105 -9.73 1.94 6.35
C TYR A 105 -10.28 0.93 7.36
N ILE A 106 -10.28 1.28 8.65
CA ILE A 106 -10.76 0.39 9.71
C ILE A 106 -12.22 0.01 9.45
N LYS A 107 -13.08 1.00 9.18
CA LYS A 107 -14.49 0.78 8.89
C LYS A 107 -14.69 -0.16 7.71
N MET A 108 -13.96 0.07 6.62
CA MET A 108 -14.08 -0.74 5.40
C MET A 108 -13.71 -2.21 5.64
N VAL A 109 -12.62 -2.45 6.38
CA VAL A 109 -12.18 -3.81 6.74
C VAL A 109 -13.20 -4.47 7.68
N GLU A 110 -13.69 -3.75 8.67
CA GLU A 110 -14.71 -4.25 9.60
C GLU A 110 -16.01 -4.61 8.86
N ASP A 111 -16.51 -3.72 8.00
CA ASP A 111 -17.70 -3.95 7.18
C ASP A 111 -17.54 -5.20 6.29
N PHE A 112 -16.35 -5.38 5.68
CA PHE A 112 -16.06 -6.57 4.88
C PHE A 112 -16.21 -7.85 5.68
N TYR A 113 -15.60 -7.95 6.87
CA TYR A 113 -15.68 -9.17 7.68
C TYR A 113 -17.02 -9.37 8.36
N ILE A 114 -17.79 -8.30 8.62
CA ILE A 114 -19.18 -8.40 9.06
C ILE A 114 -20.04 -9.05 7.97
N GLN A 115 -19.83 -8.69 6.71
CA GLN A 115 -20.61 -9.19 5.58
C GLN A 115 -20.19 -10.60 5.13
N ASN A 116 -18.89 -10.89 5.13
CA ASN A 116 -18.35 -12.12 4.53
C ASN A 116 -17.92 -13.18 5.55
N GLY A 117 -17.81 -12.82 6.84
CA GLY A 117 -17.20 -13.67 7.85
C GLY A 117 -15.69 -13.87 7.65
N THR A 118 -15.09 -14.76 8.44
CA THR A 118 -13.64 -15.02 8.43
C THR A 118 -13.27 -16.45 7.99
N LEU A 119 -14.25 -17.31 7.72
CA LEU A 119 -14.00 -18.71 7.41
C LEU A 119 -13.33 -18.84 6.04
N GLY A 120 -12.11 -19.40 6.00
CA GLY A 120 -11.37 -19.62 4.75
C GLY A 120 -10.71 -18.37 4.15
N ILE A 121 -10.72 -17.23 4.86
CA ILE A 121 -10.13 -15.96 4.41
C ILE A 121 -9.12 -15.49 5.47
N ALA A 122 -7.95 -15.03 5.03
CA ALA A 122 -6.98 -14.42 5.95
C ALA A 122 -7.57 -13.15 6.58
N ASP A 123 -7.50 -13.03 7.92
CA ASP A 123 -8.01 -11.86 8.63
C ASP A 123 -6.96 -10.74 8.66
N VAL A 124 -7.16 -9.70 7.84
CA VAL A 124 -6.28 -8.54 7.73
C VAL A 124 -6.22 -7.76 9.05
N ARG A 125 -7.24 -7.87 9.92
CA ARG A 125 -7.26 -7.21 11.24
C ARG A 125 -6.15 -7.75 12.16
N GLU A 126 -5.73 -8.98 11.94
CA GLU A 126 -4.62 -9.58 12.68
C GLU A 126 -3.24 -9.14 12.21
N SER A 127 -3.16 -8.50 11.03
CA SER A 127 -1.90 -8.07 10.44
C SER A 127 -1.20 -6.97 11.27
N PRO A 128 0.15 -6.94 11.29
CA PRO A 128 0.90 -5.87 11.94
C PRO A 128 0.53 -4.48 11.41
N ARG A 129 0.21 -4.35 10.12
CA ARG A 129 -0.16 -3.06 9.49
C ARG A 129 -1.49 -2.54 10.00
N PHE A 130 -2.52 -3.39 10.05
CA PHE A 130 -3.81 -3.01 10.61
C PHE A 130 -3.68 -2.54 12.06
N LYS A 131 -2.96 -3.30 12.90
CA LYS A 131 -2.70 -2.93 14.30
C LYS A 131 -1.98 -1.57 14.43
N ARG A 132 -1.07 -1.25 13.51
CA ARG A 132 -0.43 0.08 13.45
C ARG A 132 -1.40 1.19 13.07
N ILE A 133 -2.31 0.97 12.12
CA ILE A 133 -3.35 1.94 11.73
C ILE A 133 -4.27 2.24 12.92
N VAL A 134 -4.73 1.22 13.66
CA VAL A 134 -5.53 1.40 14.89
C VAL A 134 -4.80 2.26 15.93
N LYS A 135 -3.51 1.96 16.17
CA LYS A 135 -2.68 2.74 17.11
C LYS A 135 -2.51 4.19 16.64
N ARG A 136 -2.34 4.42 15.34
CA ARG A 136 -2.25 5.77 14.75
C ARG A 136 -3.52 6.56 14.98
N LEU A 137 -4.68 5.98 14.70
CA LEU A 137 -5.98 6.62 14.93
C LEU A 137 -6.12 7.11 16.37
N GLN A 138 -5.83 6.26 17.36
CA GLN A 138 -5.91 6.62 18.78
C GLN A 138 -5.00 7.80 19.12
N GLN A 139 -3.78 7.83 18.57
CA GLN A 139 -2.84 8.92 18.80
C GLN A 139 -3.26 10.20 18.07
N ALA A 140 -3.73 10.10 16.82
CA ALA A 140 -4.17 11.21 16.00
C ALA A 140 -5.35 11.93 16.66
N LYS A 141 -6.34 11.18 17.19
CA LYS A 141 -7.46 11.74 17.96
C LYS A 141 -6.98 12.55 19.17
N LYS A 142 -5.99 12.05 19.92
CA LYS A 142 -5.41 12.77 21.06
C LYS A 142 -4.69 14.05 20.63
N LEU A 143 -3.95 14.01 19.53
CA LEU A 143 -3.23 15.17 19.00
C LEU A 143 -4.20 16.22 18.45
N TYR A 144 -5.23 15.80 17.72
CA TYR A 144 -6.26 16.68 17.22
C TYR A 144 -7.03 17.36 18.35
N ALA A 145 -7.43 16.61 19.39
CA ALA A 145 -8.09 17.17 20.56
C ALA A 145 -7.26 18.26 21.25
N LYS A 146 -5.94 18.05 21.35
CA LYS A 146 -5.01 19.07 21.87
C LYS A 146 -4.92 20.29 20.96
N GLN A 147 -4.86 20.08 19.65
CA GLN A 147 -4.77 21.16 18.66
C GLN A 147 -6.00 22.07 18.67
N ILE A 148 -7.20 21.52 18.84
CA ILE A 148 -8.44 22.31 18.89
C ILE A 148 -8.71 22.96 20.26
N SER A 149 -8.01 22.53 21.30
CA SER A 149 -8.13 23.10 22.65
C SER A 149 -7.18 24.27 22.92
N LEU A 150 -6.33 24.61 21.95
CA LEU A 150 -5.41 25.75 21.95
C LEU A 150 -6.04 26.92 21.20
#